data_AF-A0A0R3QL52-F1
#
_entry.id   AF-A0A0R3QL52-F1
#
_cell.length_a   1.000
_cell.length_b   1.000
_cell.length_c   1.000
_cell.angle_alpha   90.00
_cell.angle_beta   90.00
_cell.angle_gamma   90.00
#
_symmetry.space_group_name_H-M   'P 1'
#
loop_
_entity.id
_entity.type
_entity.pdbx_description
1 polymer ?
#
loop_
_entity_poly.entity_id
_entity_poly.type
_entity_poly.pdbx_seq_one_letter_code
_entity_poly.pdbx_strand_id
1 'polypeptide(L)'
;VTNSGEPVYNLNSQHKQPFENIVFASCVAARRHYMNIANEFALISTPSAIHSRKPPLFPVLQALGILEETAEQLELYGRYLLPRTITVGFEAAKLQNERYFV
;
A
#
# COMPACT_ATOMS: atom_id res chain seq x y z
N VAL A 1 -12.94 3.05 13.16
CA VAL A 1 -12.00 4.07 12.62
C VAL A 1 -11.90 5.14 13.69
N THR A 2 -10.70 5.51 14.13
CA THR A 2 -10.41 6.32 15.33
C THR A 2 -11.13 7.67 15.34
N ASN A 3 -11.54 8.19 16.49
CA ASN A 3 -12.05 9.57 16.59
C ASN A 3 -10.94 10.61 16.82
N SER A 4 -9.85 10.22 17.52
CA SER A 4 -8.76 11.13 17.91
C SER A 4 -7.42 10.40 18.08
N GLY A 5 -7.08 9.46 17.19
CA GLY A 5 -5.90 8.60 17.32
C GLY A 5 -6.11 7.36 18.21
N GLU A 6 -7.10 7.40 19.11
CA GLU A 6 -7.51 6.23 19.90
C GLU A 6 -8.50 5.32 19.14
N PRO A 7 -8.30 3.98 19.17
CA PRO A 7 -9.24 3.02 18.59
C PRO A 7 -10.62 3.10 19.25
N VAL A 8 -11.66 3.28 18.43
CA VAL A 8 -13.06 3.24 18.91
C VAL A 8 -13.51 1.82 19.29
N TYR A 9 -12.69 0.80 18.99
CA TYR A 9 -12.97 -0.60 19.31
C TYR A 9 -11.69 -1.38 19.58
N ASN A 10 -11.82 -2.54 20.24
CA ASN A 10 -10.71 -3.42 20.56
C ASN A 10 -10.14 -4.09 19.30
N LEU A 11 -8.87 -3.77 19.00
CA LEU A 11 -8.12 -4.33 17.86
C LEU A 11 -7.84 -5.84 18.00
N ASN A 12 -8.08 -6.45 19.17
CA ASN A 12 -7.94 -7.89 19.39
C ASN A 12 -9.28 -8.65 19.27
N SER A 13 -10.31 -8.06 18.65
CA SER A 13 -11.61 -8.73 18.47
C SER A 13 -11.61 -9.75 17.31
N GLN A 14 -12.53 -10.73 17.35
CA GLN A 14 -12.76 -11.66 16.22
C GLN A 14 -13.47 -11.01 15.02
N HIS A 15 -13.84 -9.73 15.14
CA HIS A 15 -14.49 -8.99 14.06
C HIS A 15 -13.48 -8.48 13.04
N LYS A 16 -13.98 -8.00 11.90
CA LYS A 16 -13.17 -7.44 10.82
C LYS A 16 -12.30 -6.30 11.37
N GLN A 17 -10.99 -6.46 11.22
CA GLN A 17 -9.99 -5.52 11.71
C GLN A 17 -9.90 -4.26 10.82
N PRO A 18 -9.50 -3.10 11.38
CA PRO A 18 -9.41 -1.84 10.64
C PRO A 18 -8.07 -1.66 9.95
N PHE A 19 -7.22 -2.69 9.97
CA PHE A 19 -5.89 -2.68 9.42
C PHE A 19 -5.66 -3.95 8.59
N GLU A 20 -4.62 -3.88 7.77
CA GLU A 20 -4.15 -4.99 6.96
C GLU A 20 -2.64 -5.13 7.17
N ASN A 21 -2.15 -6.36 7.10
CA ASN A 21 -0.73 -6.65 7.27
C ASN A 21 -0.02 -6.55 5.92
N ILE A 22 1.11 -5.87 5.90
CA ILE A 22 2.02 -5.84 4.76
C ILE A 22 3.21 -6.73 5.10
N VAL A 23 3.48 -7.70 4.22
CA VAL A 23 4.61 -8.62 4.38
C VAL A 23 5.68 -8.24 3.36
N PHE A 24 6.89 -7.99 3.84
CA PHE A 24 8.04 -7.74 2.99
C PHE A 24 8.86 -9.03 2.83
N ALA A 25 9.18 -9.36 1.58
CA ALA A 25 10.09 -10.42 1.23
C ALA A 25 11.25 -9.84 0.43
N SER A 26 12.44 -10.41 0.61
CA SER A 26 13.64 -10.02 -0.14
C SER A 26 14.50 -11.22 -0.46
N CYS A 27 15.27 -11.13 -1.54
CA CYS A 27 16.34 -12.08 -1.80
C CYS A 27 17.50 -11.84 -0.81
N VAL A 28 18.30 -12.88 -0.55
CA VAL A 28 19.42 -12.81 0.40
C VAL A 28 20.38 -11.67 0.07
N ALA A 29 20.64 -11.43 -1.22
CA ALA A 29 21.51 -10.35 -1.69
C ALA A 29 20.99 -8.95 -1.33
N ALA A 30 19.67 -8.77 -1.21
CA ALA A 30 19.04 -7.50 -0.89
C ALA A 30 18.76 -7.31 0.60
N ARG A 31 19.10 -8.28 1.46
CA ARG A 31 18.82 -8.27 2.91
C ARG A 31 19.23 -6.96 3.59
N ARG A 32 20.37 -6.38 3.20
CA ARG A 32 20.90 -5.12 3.76
C ARG A 32 19.93 -3.94 3.66
N HIS A 33 19.08 -3.91 2.63
CA HIS A 33 18.12 -2.82 2.40
C HIS A 33 16.91 -2.89 3.36
N TYR A 34 16.67 -4.06 3.95
CA TYR A 34 15.47 -4.33 4.75
C TYR A 34 15.77 -4.60 6.23
N MET A 35 17.05 -4.62 6.64
CA MET A 35 17.43 -4.84 8.04
C MET A 35 16.96 -3.72 8.98
N ASN A 36 16.65 -2.55 8.43
CA ASN A 36 16.22 -1.37 9.18
C ASN A 36 14.70 -1.17 9.19
N ILE A 37 13.91 -2.14 8.67
CA ILE A 37 12.45 -2.09 8.83
C ILE A 37 12.14 -2.21 10.32
N ALA A 38 11.52 -1.18 10.90
CA ALA A 38 11.16 -1.17 12.31
C ALA A 38 10.13 -2.26 12.62
N ASN A 39 10.31 -2.95 13.75
CA ASN A 39 9.44 -4.07 14.16
C ASN A 39 8.01 -3.64 14.57
N GLU A 40 7.72 -2.34 14.62
CA GLU A 40 6.43 -1.79 15.08
C GLU A 40 6.03 -0.57 14.24
N PHE A 41 6.05 -0.72 12.91
CA PHE A 41 5.66 0.35 12.00
C PHE A 41 4.18 0.28 11.61
N ALA A 42 3.41 1.31 11.94
CA ALA A 42 2.03 1.47 11.51
C ALA A 42 1.94 2.53 10.41
N LEU A 43 1.47 2.14 9.22
CA LEU A 43 1.14 3.07 8.14
C LEU A 43 -0.34 3.46 8.26
N ILE A 44 -0.61 4.73 8.57
CA ILE A 44 -1.96 5.28 8.66
C ILE A 44 -2.26 6.05 7.38
N SER A 45 -3.41 5.80 6.76
CA SER A 45 -3.85 6.51 5.56
C SER A 45 -5.34 6.83 5.63
N THR A 46 -5.73 7.92 4.97
CA THR A 46 -7.14 8.27 4.81
C THR A 46 -7.78 7.35 3.77
N PRO A 47 -8.90 6.68 4.07
CA PRO A 47 -9.58 5.82 3.11
C PRO A 47 -10.00 6.58 1.85
N SER A 48 -9.76 5.96 0.69
CA SER A 48 -10.29 6.45 -0.58
C SER A 48 -11.79 6.14 -0.69
N ALA A 49 -12.56 7.09 -1.23
CA ALA A 49 -13.97 6.88 -1.57
C ALA A 49 -14.15 5.74 -2.60
N ILE A 50 -13.15 5.54 -3.45
CA ILE A 50 -13.08 4.40 -4.36
C ILE A 50 -12.52 3.21 -3.59
N HIS A 51 -13.34 2.16 -3.48
CA HIS A 51 -13.06 0.97 -2.68
C HIS A 51 -11.74 0.29 -3.06
N SER A 52 -11.13 -0.34 -2.06
CA SER A 52 -9.95 -1.21 -2.22
C SER A 52 -8.75 -0.53 -2.88
N ARG A 53 -8.64 0.80 -2.77
CA ARG A 53 -7.42 1.53 -3.10
C ARG A 53 -6.54 1.65 -1.86
N LYS A 54 -5.34 1.10 -1.97
CA LYS A 54 -4.29 1.24 -0.98
C LYS A 54 -3.44 2.47 -1.32
N PRO A 55 -2.86 3.15 -0.32
CA PRO A 55 -1.89 4.20 -0.60
C PRO A 55 -0.70 3.59 -1.37
N PRO A 56 -0.06 4.35 -2.26
CA PRO A 56 1.14 3.89 -2.93
C PRO A 56 2.25 3.67 -1.91
N LEU A 57 2.75 2.43 -1.81
CA LEU A 57 3.76 2.08 -0.81
C LEU A 57 5.15 2.55 -1.20
N PHE A 58 5.44 2.70 -2.49
CA PHE A 58 6.79 3.05 -2.95
C PHE A 58 7.28 4.38 -2.38
N PRO A 59 6.54 5.51 -2.44
CA PRO A 59 6.97 6.76 -1.81
C PRO A 59 7.20 6.64 -0.30
N VAL A 60 6.41 5.81 0.39
CA VAL A 60 6.57 5.55 1.83
C VAL A 60 7.89 4.82 2.08
N LEU A 61 8.17 3.77 1.31
CA LEU A 61 9.40 2.98 1.45
C LEU A 61 10.65 3.79 1.07
N GLN A 62 10.54 4.70 0.10
CA GLN A 62 11.61 5.66 -0.22
C GLN A 62 11.87 6.64 0.92
N ALA A 63 10.81 7.22 1.50
CA ALA A 63 10.92 8.14 2.63
C ALA A 63 11.55 7.47 3.87
N LEU A 64 11.36 6.16 4.03
CA LEU A 64 12.00 5.34 5.06
C LEU A 64 13.43 4.91 4.71
N GLY A 65 13.95 5.28 3.54
CA GLY A 65 15.29 4.90 3.08
C GLY A 65 15.44 3.41 2.75
N ILE A 66 14.33 2.69 2.55
CA ILE A 66 14.33 1.25 2.25
C ILE A 66 14.56 1.01 0.76
N LEU A 67 13.99 1.86 -0.09
CA LEU A 67 14.09 1.76 -1.55
C LEU A 67 14.80 2.99 -2.13
N GLU A 68 15.62 2.75 -3.16
CA GLU A 68 16.28 3.79 -3.93
C GLU A 68 15.31 4.50 -4.88
N GLU A 69 15.58 5.76 -5.21
CA GLU A 69 14.79 6.51 -6.19
C GLU A 69 14.78 5.90 -7.59
N THR A 70 15.86 5.22 -7.94
CA THR A 70 16.05 4.59 -9.25
C THR A 70 15.44 3.20 -9.33
N ALA A 71 14.90 2.65 -8.24
CA ALA A 71 14.34 1.30 -8.22
C ALA A 71 13.21 1.12 -9.26
N GLU A 72 13.30 0.04 -10.03
CA GLU A 72 12.26 -0.37 -10.97
C GLU A 72 11.08 -0.97 -10.21
N GLN A 73 9.87 -0.65 -10.66
CA GLN A 73 8.64 -0.99 -9.94
C GLN A 73 7.68 -1.79 -10.83
N LEU A 74 7.17 -2.88 -10.28
CA LEU A 74 6.09 -3.67 -10.85
C LEU A 74 4.94 -3.76 -9.84
N GLU A 75 3.76 -3.29 -10.23
CA GLU A 75 2.53 -3.46 -9.45
C GLU A 75 1.62 -4.46 -10.15
N LEU A 76 1.41 -5.61 -9.50
CA LEU A 76 0.46 -6.62 -9.96
C LEU A 76 -0.92 -6.34 -9.37
N TYR A 77 -1.96 -6.62 -10.17
CA TYR A 77 -3.35 -6.28 -9.86
C TYR A 77 -3.58 -4.78 -9.60
N GLY A 78 -2.74 -3.94 -10.20
CA GLY A 78 -2.77 -2.50 -10.02
C GLY A 78 -4.11 -1.91 -10.45
N ARG A 79 -4.61 -0.95 -9.66
CA ARG A 79 -5.93 -0.35 -9.85
C ARG A 79 -5.91 1.07 -10.40
N TYR A 80 -4.71 1.62 -10.52
CA TYR A 80 -4.43 2.96 -11.02
C TYR A 80 -3.00 2.96 -11.54
N LEU A 81 -2.62 4.01 -12.25
CA LEU A 81 -1.26 4.15 -12.78
C LEU A 81 -0.42 4.97 -11.80
N LEU A 82 0.79 4.50 -11.55
CA LEU A 82 1.79 5.21 -10.77
C LEU A 82 2.96 5.64 -11.67
N PRO A 83 3.60 6.79 -11.37
CA PRO A 83 4.80 7.20 -12.10
C PRO A 83 5.88 6.13 -12.04
N ARG A 84 6.57 5.91 -13.16
CA ARG A 84 7.72 4.98 -13.28
C ARG A 84 7.43 3.55 -12.79
N THR A 85 6.17 3.12 -12.86
CA THR A 85 5.73 1.80 -12.41
C THR A 85 5.11 1.03 -13.55
N ILE A 86 5.63 -0.17 -13.81
CA ILE A 86 4.96 -1.13 -14.70
C ILE A 86 3.75 -1.66 -13.93
N THR A 87 2.56 -1.44 -14.46
CA THR A 87 1.31 -1.84 -13.80
C THR A 87 0.63 -2.93 -14.63
N VAL A 88 0.33 -4.06 -13.99
CA VAL A 88 -0.42 -5.17 -14.59
C VAL A 88 -1.77 -5.29 -13.90
N GLY A 89 -2.84 -4.84 -14.56
CA GLY A 89 -4.19 -4.91 -14.03
C GLY A 89 -5.22 -4.26 -14.96
N PHE A 90 -6.49 -4.65 -14.84
CA PHE A 90 -7.56 -4.16 -15.71
C PHE A 90 -8.30 -2.93 -15.16
N GLU A 91 -8.24 -2.69 -13.86
CA GLU A 91 -9.07 -1.66 -13.21
C GLU A 91 -8.64 -0.24 -13.60
N ALA A 92 -7.35 -0.02 -13.89
CA ALA A 92 -6.88 1.27 -14.41
C ALA A 92 -7.55 1.62 -15.76
N ALA A 93 -7.73 0.64 -16.64
CA ALA A 93 -8.40 0.84 -17.93
C ALA A 93 -9.91 1.00 -17.79
N LYS A 94 -10.53 0.32 -16.83
CA LYS A 94 -11.97 0.44 -16.53
C LYS A 94 -12.36 1.89 -16.19
N LEU A 95 -11.53 2.58 -15.42
CA LEU A 95 -11.76 3.98 -15.04
C LEU A 95 -11.62 4.98 -16.19
N GLN A 96 -11.13 4.53 -17.35
CA GLN A 96 -11.05 5.33 -18.58
C GLN A 96 -12.27 5.12 -19.48
N ASN A 97 -13.26 4.32 -19.05
CA ASN A 97 -14.43 4.00 -19.87
C ASN A 97 -15.70 4.49 -19.18
N GLU A 98 -16.34 5.49 -19.80
CA GLU A 98 -17.54 6.17 -19.31
C GLU A 98 -18.70 5.22 -19.00
N ARG A 99 -18.79 4.07 -19.69
CA ARG A 99 -19.87 3.08 -19.48
C ARG A 99 -19.89 2.49 -18.07
N TYR A 100 -18.78 2.57 -17.33
CA TYR A 100 -18.70 2.08 -15.96
C TYR A 100 -19.16 3.11 -14.91
N PHE A 101 -19.57 4.30 -15.32
CA PHE A 101 -20.00 5.40 -14.46
C PHE A 101 -21.45 5.86 -14.74
N VAL A 102 -22.21 5.06 -15.49
CA VAL A 102 -23.63 5.27 -15.80
C VAL A 102 -24.51 4.58 -14.76
#